data_AF-A0A497L753-F1
#
_entry.id   AF-A0A497L753-F1
#
_cell.length_a   1.000
_cell.length_b   1.000
_cell.length_c   1.000
_cell.angle_alpha   90.00
_cell.angle_beta   90.00
_cell.angle_gamma   90.00
#
_symmetry.space_group_name_H-M   'P 1'
#
loop_
_entity.id
_entity.type
_entity.pdbx_description
1 polymer ?
#
loop_
_entity_poly.entity_id
_entity_poly.type
_entity_poly.pdbx_seq_one_letter_code
_entity_poly.pdbx_strand_id
1 'polypeptide(L)'
;MTDANTIYIGSKPPMSYVMAVIRAFNFLNADSVVLKARGRAISRAVDVAEISRRRFLTDIQPAKIEIGSEQMPIPDGGTRGVSTIAIILTRTGAAEAPKPALKPEPSPEPAPETAMDVSEVKGVGGARAEKLRKAGFTTVESLAKAEPEKLSELTGISEKLSAKLIESAKELLKQG
;
A
#
# COMPACT_ATOMS: atom_id res chain seq x y z
N MET A 1 -9.05 12.47 5.73
CA MET A 1 -7.83 11.93 6.36
C MET A 1 -7.13 13.09 7.03
N THR A 2 -6.98 13.03 8.34
CA THR A 2 -6.63 14.14 9.22
C THR A 2 -5.22 14.68 8.92
N ASP A 3 -5.08 16.00 8.73
CA ASP A 3 -3.81 16.73 8.47
C ASP A 3 -2.76 16.66 9.61
N ALA A 4 -2.98 15.84 10.64
CA ALA A 4 -2.26 15.87 11.91
C ALA A 4 -0.75 15.56 11.80
N ASN A 5 -0.32 14.83 10.77
CA ASN A 5 1.09 14.44 10.59
C ASN A 5 1.74 15.02 9.32
N THR A 6 1.29 16.20 8.88
CA THR A 6 1.88 16.89 7.73
C THR A 6 2.92 17.92 8.17
N ILE A 7 4.12 17.85 7.60
CA ILE A 7 5.21 18.81 7.81
C ILE A 7 5.48 19.56 6.52
N TYR A 8 5.28 20.88 6.56
CA TYR A 8 5.56 21.76 5.42
C TYR A 8 7.04 22.21 5.43
N ILE A 9 7.76 21.86 4.37
CA ILE A 9 9.18 22.18 4.19
C ILE A 9 9.30 23.53 3.47
N GLY A 10 9.95 24.47 4.15
CA GLY A 10 10.20 25.83 3.69
C GLY A 10 11.69 26.15 3.73
N SER A 11 12.05 27.33 4.21
CA SER A 11 13.43 27.85 4.22
C SER A 11 14.22 27.59 5.50
N LYS A 12 13.63 26.96 6.54
CA LYS A 12 14.36 26.65 7.78
C LYS A 12 15.52 25.66 7.52
N PRO A 13 16.53 25.59 8.39
CA PRO A 13 17.58 24.58 8.29
C PRO A 13 17.00 23.15 8.25
N PRO A 14 17.57 22.22 7.45
CA PRO A 14 17.03 20.86 7.29
C PRO A 14 16.78 20.13 8.62
N MET A 15 17.69 20.30 9.59
CA MET A 15 17.59 19.64 10.89
C MET A 15 16.34 20.04 11.68
N SER A 16 15.82 21.26 11.52
CA SER A 16 14.57 21.67 12.17
C SER A 16 13.39 20.80 11.73
N TYR A 17 13.38 20.40 10.46
CA TYR A 17 12.34 19.51 9.92
C TYR A 17 12.58 18.04 10.30
N VAL A 18 13.84 17.59 10.29
CA VAL A 18 14.22 16.25 10.76
C VAL A 18 13.78 16.04 12.20
N MET A 19 13.98 17.03 13.08
CA MET A 19 13.49 16.95 14.47
C MET A 19 11.97 16.83 14.56
N ALA A 20 11.22 17.51 13.68
CA ALA A 20 9.77 17.38 13.63
C ALA A 20 9.34 15.97 13.20
N VAL A 21 10.07 15.34 12.26
CA VAL A 21 9.84 13.94 11.85
C VAL A 21 10.10 12.98 13.02
N ILE A 22 11.22 13.14 13.73
CA ILE A 22 11.55 12.34 14.93
C ILE A 22 10.47 12.50 16.01
N ARG A 23 10.03 13.74 16.24
CA ARG A 23 8.95 14.00 17.20
C ARG A 23 7.67 13.26 16.83
N ALA A 24 7.28 13.30 15.56
CA ALA A 24 6.09 12.64 15.08
C ALA A 24 6.14 11.11 15.28
N PHE A 25 7.23 10.45 14.87
CA PHE A 25 7.33 9.00 15.01
C PHE A 25 7.58 8.51 16.45
N ASN A 26 8.47 9.16 17.21
CA ASN A 26 8.89 8.63 18.52
C ASN A 26 8.05 9.13 19.69
N PHE A 27 7.48 10.34 19.61
CA PHE A 27 6.73 10.92 20.73
C PHE A 27 5.23 10.91 20.49
N LEU A 28 4.81 11.15 19.24
CA LEU A 28 3.39 11.11 18.88
C LEU A 28 2.95 9.73 18.36
N ASN A 29 3.90 8.78 18.21
CA ASN A 29 3.65 7.43 17.67
C ASN A 29 2.85 7.46 16.36
N ALA A 30 3.17 8.40 15.48
CA ALA A 30 2.55 8.50 14.17
C ALA A 30 2.86 7.27 13.32
N ASP A 31 1.84 6.66 12.71
CA ASP A 31 2.03 5.57 11.73
C ASP A 31 2.66 6.07 10.43
N SER A 32 2.34 7.32 10.07
CA SER A 32 2.83 7.98 8.87
C SER A 32 3.07 9.48 9.08
N VAL A 33 4.02 10.02 8.31
CA VAL A 33 4.37 11.45 8.27
C VAL A 33 4.47 11.89 6.82
N VAL A 34 3.84 13.03 6.50
CA VAL A 34 3.82 13.58 5.13
C VAL A 34 4.68 14.83 5.06
N LEU A 35 5.76 14.79 4.28
CA LEU A 35 6.59 15.98 3.99
C LEU A 35 6.07 16.65 2.73
N LYS A 36 5.53 17.86 2.85
CA LYS A 36 5.05 18.65 1.70
C LYS A 36 5.98 19.82 1.42
N ALA A 37 6.34 20.03 0.15
CA ALA A 37 7.16 21.15 -0.26
C ALA A 37 6.80 21.63 -1.66
N ARG A 38 7.24 22.84 -2.00
CA ARG A 38 7.05 23.43 -3.32
C ARG A 38 8.25 24.23 -3.79
N GLY A 39 8.43 24.29 -5.11
CA GLY A 39 9.52 25.00 -5.77
C GLY A 39 10.89 24.59 -5.22
N ARG A 40 11.73 25.58 -4.90
CA ARG A 40 13.11 25.37 -4.42
C ARG A 40 13.22 24.56 -3.12
N ALA A 41 12.13 24.43 -2.35
CA ALA A 41 12.13 23.64 -1.12
C ALA A 41 12.03 22.12 -1.37
N ILE A 42 11.76 21.67 -2.61
CA ILE A 42 11.67 20.25 -2.96
C ILE A 42 12.97 19.50 -2.63
N SER A 43 14.14 20.04 -3.01
CA SER A 43 15.43 19.43 -2.69
C SER A 43 15.60 19.25 -1.18
N ARG A 44 15.21 20.27 -0.39
CA ARG A 44 15.27 20.19 1.07
C ARG A 44 14.32 19.12 1.63
N ALA A 45 13.15 18.91 1.04
CA ALA A 45 12.24 17.86 1.48
C ALA A 45 12.83 16.47 1.26
N VAL A 46 13.49 16.26 0.12
CA VAL A 46 14.24 15.02 -0.17
C VAL A 46 15.40 14.84 0.82
N ASP A 47 16.18 15.89 1.07
CA ASP A 47 17.27 15.86 2.05
C ASP A 47 16.76 15.49 3.46
N VAL A 48 15.65 16.09 3.88
CA VAL A 48 15.02 15.80 5.19
C VAL A 48 14.59 14.34 5.25
N ALA A 49 13.92 13.82 4.21
CA ALA A 49 13.52 12.41 4.15
C ALA A 49 14.73 11.46 4.25
N GLU A 50 15.80 11.74 3.49
CA GLU A 50 17.01 10.92 3.50
C GLU A 50 17.75 10.99 4.83
N ILE A 51 17.92 12.18 5.40
CA ILE A 51 18.60 12.37 6.69
C ILE A 51 17.83 11.63 7.79
N SER A 52 16.50 11.79 7.83
CA SER A 52 15.65 11.10 8.80
C SER A 52 15.82 9.59 8.74
N ARG A 53 15.66 8.96 7.55
CA ARG A 53 15.70 7.50 7.43
C ARG A 53 17.10 6.89 7.53
N ARG A 54 18.14 7.62 7.12
CA ARG A 54 19.52 7.08 7.10
C ARG A 54 20.26 7.28 8.42
N ARG A 55 19.96 8.34 9.17
CA ARG A 55 20.74 8.71 10.37
C ARG A 55 20.01 8.55 11.70
N PHE A 56 18.68 8.66 11.71
CA PHE A 56 17.93 8.79 12.97
C PHE A 56 16.86 7.73 13.17
N LEU A 57 16.07 7.46 12.13
CA LEU A 57 14.94 6.54 12.16
C LEU A 57 15.19 5.46 11.09
N THR A 58 16.02 4.47 11.38
CA THR A 58 16.38 3.43 10.40
C THR A 58 15.23 2.47 10.10
N ASP A 59 14.14 2.58 10.85
CA ASP A 59 12.91 1.83 10.74
C ASP A 59 11.81 2.55 9.96
N ILE A 60 12.10 3.64 9.24
CA ILE A 60 11.13 4.31 8.36
C ILE A 60 11.51 4.25 6.88
N GLN A 61 10.51 4.23 6.01
CA GLN A 61 10.67 4.18 4.56
C GLN A 61 9.64 5.07 3.85
N PRO A 62 9.98 5.61 2.66
CA PRO A 62 9.01 6.30 1.82
C PRO A 62 8.02 5.29 1.22
N ALA A 63 6.75 5.40 1.60
CA ALA A 63 5.67 4.58 1.06
C ALA A 63 5.15 5.11 -0.28
N LYS A 64 5.08 6.43 -0.43
CA LYS A 64 4.58 7.08 -1.64
C LYS A 64 5.21 8.46 -1.83
N ILE A 65 5.49 8.80 -3.08
CA ILE A 65 5.95 10.12 -3.49
C ILE A 65 4.98 10.65 -4.53
N GLU A 66 4.39 11.81 -4.26
CA GLU A 66 3.48 12.49 -5.17
C GLU A 66 4.14 13.78 -5.64
N ILE A 67 4.05 14.05 -6.93
CA ILE A 67 4.52 15.29 -7.53
C ILE A 67 3.36 15.99 -8.23
N GLY A 68 3.41 17.31 -8.29
CA GLY A 68 2.37 18.08 -8.94
C GLY A 68 2.81 19.48 -9.31
N SER A 69 1.84 20.30 -9.66
CA SER A 69 2.00 21.72 -9.91
C SER A 69 0.81 22.46 -9.31
N GLU A 70 1.07 23.53 -8.57
CA GLU A 70 0.06 24.36 -7.93
C GLU A 70 0.15 25.79 -8.49
N GLN A 71 -1.00 26.40 -8.79
CA GLN A 71 -1.03 27.79 -9.26
C GLN A 71 -0.83 28.74 -8.08
N MET A 72 0.24 29.54 -8.14
CA MET A 72 0.60 30.50 -7.10
C MET A 72 0.43 31.93 -7.61
N PRO A 73 -0.15 32.83 -6.80
CA PRO A 73 -0.25 34.24 -7.16
C PRO A 73 1.13 34.86 -7.29
N ILE A 74 1.27 35.78 -8.25
CA ILE A 74 2.47 36.56 -8.49
C ILE A 74 2.24 37.98 -7.94
N PRO A 75 3.27 38.67 -7.39
CA PRO A 75 3.11 40.03 -6.85
C PRO A 75 2.50 41.05 -7.83
N ASP A 76 2.80 40.93 -9.13
CA ASP A 76 2.30 41.82 -10.20
C ASP A 76 0.93 41.40 -10.77
N GLY A 77 0.25 40.44 -10.13
CA GLY A 77 -1.01 39.86 -10.62
C GLY A 77 -0.81 38.62 -11.48
N GLY A 78 -1.90 37.88 -11.68
CA GLY A 78 -1.90 36.58 -12.35
C GLY A 78 -1.36 35.44 -11.47
N THR A 79 -1.23 34.25 -12.07
CA THR A 79 -0.76 33.04 -11.41
C THR A 79 0.40 32.40 -12.17
N ARG A 80 1.29 31.73 -11.44
CA ARG A 80 2.37 30.92 -11.99
C ARG A 80 2.31 29.52 -11.40
N GLY A 81 2.46 28.50 -12.24
CA GLY A 81 2.63 27.12 -11.79
C GLY A 81 3.91 26.96 -10.96
N VAL A 82 3.79 26.33 -9.80
CA VAL A 82 4.92 25.98 -8.93
C VAL A 82 4.88 24.48 -8.68
N SER A 83 5.97 23.79 -9.01
CA SER A 83 6.09 22.36 -8.76
C SER A 83 5.92 22.04 -7.27
N THR A 84 5.24 20.95 -6.96
CA THR A 84 5.01 20.47 -5.60
C THR A 84 5.52 19.04 -5.44
N ILE A 85 5.86 18.68 -4.21
CA ILE A 85 6.18 17.31 -3.82
C ILE A 85 5.50 16.98 -2.47
N ALA A 86 5.01 15.76 -2.34
CA ALA A 86 4.62 15.15 -1.08
C ALA A 86 5.35 13.81 -0.92
N ILE A 87 6.07 13.63 0.18
CA ILE A 87 6.79 12.39 0.52
C ILE A 87 6.10 11.81 1.75
N ILE A 88 5.51 10.63 1.61
CA ILE A 88 4.82 9.92 2.70
C ILE A 88 5.81 8.90 3.27
N LEU A 89 6.20 9.09 4.53
CA LEU A 89 7.07 8.20 5.29
C LEU A 89 6.23 7.34 6.23
N THR A 90 6.54 6.05 6.33
CA THR A 90 5.89 5.09 7.25
C THR A 90 6.93 4.20 7.94
N ARG A 91 6.57 3.58 9.06
CA ARG A 91 7.45 2.58 9.69
C ARG A 91 7.50 1.28 8.88
N THR A 92 8.70 0.71 8.76
CA THR A 92 9.02 -0.55 8.09
C THR A 92 8.40 -1.79 8.78
N GLY A 93 7.74 -1.62 9.93
CA GLY A 93 7.01 -2.69 10.65
C GLY A 93 5.50 -2.44 10.84
N ALA A 94 4.97 -1.29 10.39
CA ALA A 94 3.53 -1.09 10.32
C ALA A 94 3.06 -1.65 8.98
N ALA A 95 2.51 -2.87 9.00
CA ALA A 95 2.07 -3.59 7.82
C ALA A 95 0.98 -2.82 7.05
N GLU A 96 1.39 -2.05 6.05
CA GLU A 96 0.75 -2.10 4.75
C GLU A 96 1.75 -2.80 3.83
N ALA A 97 1.42 -4.02 3.40
CA ALA A 97 2.27 -4.79 2.51
C ALA A 97 2.59 -3.95 1.27
N PRO A 98 3.86 -3.92 0.81
CA PRO A 98 4.18 -3.29 -0.46
C PRO A 98 3.48 -4.09 -1.55
N LYS A 99 2.44 -3.54 -2.19
CA LYS A 99 2.14 -3.92 -3.57
C LYS A 99 3.38 -3.48 -4.38
N PRO A 100 4.11 -4.41 -5.02
CA PRO A 100 5.33 -4.06 -5.75
C PRO A 100 5.01 -3.06 -6.86
N ALA A 101 5.70 -1.93 -6.88
CA ALA A 101 5.68 -1.01 -8.01
C ALA A 101 6.51 -1.61 -9.17
N LEU A 102 5.85 -1.87 -10.29
CA LEU A 102 6.47 -1.84 -11.63
C LEU A 102 5.96 -0.56 -12.34
N LYS A 103 6.88 0.14 -13.03
CA LYS A 103 6.69 1.46 -13.66
C LYS A 103 5.80 1.39 -14.96
N PRO A 104 5.57 2.52 -15.67
CA PRO A 104 4.28 3.16 -15.99
C PRO A 104 3.48 2.57 -17.19
N GLU A 105 2.17 2.85 -17.22
CA GLU A 105 1.07 2.33 -18.09
C GLU A 105 1.09 2.79 -19.57
N PRO A 106 0.27 2.15 -20.46
CA PRO A 106 -0.89 2.89 -20.96
C PRO A 106 -2.20 2.07 -21.20
N SER A 107 -3.33 2.67 -20.78
CA SER A 107 -4.73 2.60 -21.31
C SER A 107 -5.52 1.26 -21.42
N PRO A 108 -6.88 1.32 -21.43
CA PRO A 108 -7.78 0.24 -20.97
C PRO A 108 -8.33 -0.70 -22.07
N GLU A 109 -8.93 -1.80 -21.59
CA GLU A 109 -9.78 -2.85 -22.24
C GLU A 109 -9.09 -4.03 -22.95
N PRO A 110 -9.78 -5.20 -23.12
CA PRO A 110 -10.45 -6.07 -22.15
C PRO A 110 -9.84 -7.52 -22.14
N ALA A 111 -10.40 -8.46 -21.37
CA ALA A 111 -9.88 -9.82 -21.07
C ALA A 111 -9.46 -10.70 -22.28
N PRO A 112 -8.65 -11.76 -22.03
CA PRO A 112 -9.24 -13.10 -22.06
C PRO A 112 -8.75 -14.07 -20.95
N GLU A 113 -9.71 -14.80 -20.38
CA GLU A 113 -9.77 -16.26 -20.10
C GLU A 113 -8.41 -16.99 -20.05
N THR A 114 -7.92 -17.56 -18.93
CA THR A 114 -8.50 -18.69 -18.18
C THR A 114 -7.99 -18.67 -16.74
N ALA A 115 -8.86 -18.47 -15.75
CA ALA A 115 -8.56 -18.81 -14.37
C ALA A 115 -9.78 -19.55 -13.83
N MET A 116 -9.64 -20.86 -13.61
CA MET A 116 -10.72 -21.69 -13.07
C MET A 116 -11.24 -21.05 -11.77
N ASP A 117 -12.53 -20.73 -11.75
CA ASP A 117 -13.17 -20.10 -10.60
C ASP A 117 -13.29 -21.12 -9.48
N VAL A 118 -13.14 -20.66 -8.24
CA VAL A 118 -13.30 -21.50 -7.04
C VAL A 118 -14.65 -22.24 -6.99
N SER A 119 -15.67 -21.77 -7.71
CA SER A 119 -16.97 -22.44 -7.84
C SER A 119 -16.93 -23.80 -8.55
N GLU A 120 -15.88 -24.10 -9.32
CA GLU A 120 -15.73 -25.38 -10.02
C GLU A 120 -15.17 -26.49 -9.12
N VAL A 121 -14.74 -26.13 -7.90
CA VAL A 121 -14.18 -27.10 -6.95
C VAL A 121 -15.30 -27.97 -6.38
N LYS A 122 -15.14 -29.28 -6.53
CA LYS A 122 -16.06 -30.29 -6.02
C LYS A 122 -16.28 -30.10 -4.50
N GLY A 123 -17.51 -29.77 -4.11
CA GLY A 123 -17.89 -29.52 -2.71
C GLY A 123 -18.07 -28.04 -2.35
N VAL A 124 -17.73 -27.12 -3.27
CA VAL A 124 -18.00 -25.68 -3.15
C VAL A 124 -19.34 -25.35 -3.80
N GLY A 125 -20.40 -25.28 -2.99
CA GLY A 125 -21.69 -24.71 -3.42
C GLY A 125 -21.69 -23.19 -3.40
N GLY A 126 -22.71 -22.54 -3.96
CA GLY A 126 -22.78 -21.07 -4.09
C GLY A 126 -22.54 -20.30 -2.79
N ALA A 127 -23.15 -20.72 -1.68
CA ALA A 127 -22.94 -20.09 -0.37
C ALA A 127 -21.49 -20.23 0.17
N ARG A 128 -20.76 -21.27 -0.26
CA ARG A 128 -19.35 -21.48 0.12
C ARG A 128 -18.41 -20.75 -0.83
N ALA A 129 -18.71 -20.72 -2.12
CA ALA A 129 -17.99 -19.92 -3.11
C ALA A 129 -18.00 -18.44 -2.71
N GLU A 130 -19.13 -17.92 -2.25
CA GLU A 130 -19.23 -16.54 -1.79
C GLU A 130 -18.35 -16.27 -0.56
N LYS A 131 -18.30 -17.19 0.40
CA LYS A 131 -17.43 -17.08 1.58
C LYS A 131 -15.96 -17.15 1.20
N LEU A 132 -15.59 -18.04 0.29
CA LEU A 132 -14.23 -18.16 -0.22
C LEU A 132 -13.81 -16.90 -0.98
N ARG A 133 -14.70 -16.36 -1.84
CA ARG A 133 -14.48 -15.09 -2.54
C ARG A 133 -14.34 -13.90 -1.59
N LYS A 134 -15.19 -13.81 -0.56
CA LYS A 134 -15.08 -12.76 0.49
C LYS A 134 -13.79 -12.88 1.30
N ALA A 135 -13.29 -14.10 1.49
CA ALA A 135 -12.01 -14.38 2.11
C ALA A 135 -10.80 -14.19 1.16
N GLY A 136 -11.03 -13.80 -0.09
CA GLY A 136 -9.98 -13.54 -1.07
C GLY A 136 -9.53 -14.77 -1.88
N PHE A 137 -10.17 -15.92 -1.69
CA PHE A 137 -9.90 -17.15 -2.45
C PHE A 137 -10.83 -17.22 -3.67
N THR A 138 -10.50 -16.46 -4.72
CA THR A 138 -11.31 -16.38 -5.95
C THR A 138 -10.92 -17.43 -6.99
N THR A 139 -9.72 -18.02 -6.89
CA THR A 139 -9.19 -18.98 -7.87
C THR A 139 -8.87 -20.34 -7.24
N VAL A 140 -8.96 -21.41 -8.03
CA VAL A 140 -8.58 -22.77 -7.60
C VAL A 140 -7.13 -22.81 -7.07
N GLU A 141 -6.22 -22.04 -7.67
CA GLU A 141 -4.82 -21.94 -7.21
C GLU A 141 -4.67 -21.34 -5.81
N SER A 142 -5.42 -20.28 -5.53
CA SER A 142 -5.40 -19.62 -4.21
C SER A 142 -5.93 -20.57 -3.14
N LEU A 143 -6.93 -21.39 -3.48
CA LEU A 143 -7.50 -22.39 -2.59
C LEU A 143 -6.54 -23.57 -2.37
N ALA A 144 -5.91 -24.09 -3.43
CA ALA A 144 -4.99 -25.22 -3.34
C ALA A 144 -3.72 -24.93 -2.51
N LYS A 145 -3.29 -23.67 -2.46
CA LYS A 145 -2.12 -23.23 -1.67
C LYS A 145 -2.48 -22.83 -0.24
N ALA A 146 -3.76 -22.82 0.12
CA ALA A 146 -4.21 -22.46 1.45
C ALA A 146 -3.94 -23.57 2.48
N GLU A 147 -3.78 -23.16 3.73
CA GLU A 147 -3.70 -24.08 4.87
C GLU A 147 -5.12 -24.35 5.41
N PRO A 148 -5.47 -25.60 5.79
CA PRO A 148 -6.80 -25.94 6.29
C PRO A 148 -7.25 -25.11 7.50
N GLU A 149 -6.32 -24.81 8.41
CA GLU A 149 -6.55 -24.00 9.61
C GLU A 149 -6.89 -22.55 9.25
N LYS A 150 -6.06 -21.91 8.40
CA LYS A 150 -6.25 -20.52 7.97
C LYS A 150 -7.53 -20.35 7.16
N LEU A 151 -7.84 -21.33 6.32
CA LEU A 151 -9.08 -21.34 5.56
C LEU A 151 -10.28 -21.45 6.49
N SER A 152 -10.19 -22.30 7.52
CA SER A 152 -11.25 -22.47 8.52
C SER A 152 -11.55 -21.17 9.26
N GLU A 153 -10.52 -20.47 9.71
CA GLU A 153 -10.65 -19.20 10.42
C GLU A 153 -11.25 -18.09 9.56
N LEU A 154 -10.80 -17.95 8.30
CA LEU A 154 -11.22 -16.86 7.43
C LEU A 154 -12.62 -17.05 6.83
N THR A 155 -13.02 -18.29 6.62
CA THR A 155 -14.28 -18.62 5.91
C THR A 155 -15.38 -19.13 6.84
N GLY A 156 -15.04 -19.50 8.08
CA GLY A 156 -15.94 -20.16 9.01
C GLY A 156 -16.36 -21.56 8.56
N ILE A 157 -15.58 -22.19 7.68
CA ILE A 157 -15.75 -23.59 7.24
C ILE A 157 -14.98 -24.48 8.21
N SER A 158 -15.50 -25.65 8.58
CA SER A 158 -14.78 -26.54 9.48
C SER A 158 -13.46 -27.03 8.86
N GLU A 159 -12.40 -27.12 9.67
CA GLU A 159 -11.06 -27.56 9.25
C GLU A 159 -11.06 -28.86 8.44
N LYS A 160 -11.88 -29.85 8.84
CA LYS A 160 -12.06 -31.12 8.12
C LYS A 160 -12.62 -30.93 6.70
N LEU A 161 -13.48 -29.93 6.49
CA LEU A 161 -14.00 -29.59 5.17
C LEU A 161 -13.00 -28.74 4.39
N SER A 162 -12.31 -27.81 5.05
CA SER A 162 -11.23 -27.02 4.45
C SER A 162 -10.16 -27.90 3.82
N ALA A 163 -9.71 -28.93 4.53
CA ALA A 163 -8.75 -29.90 4.02
C ALA A 163 -9.24 -30.60 2.74
N LYS A 164 -10.51 -31.05 2.72
CA LYS A 164 -11.12 -31.69 1.54
C LYS A 164 -11.25 -30.74 0.34
N LEU A 165 -11.55 -29.46 0.58
CA LEU A 165 -11.65 -28.45 -0.47
C LEU A 165 -10.28 -28.13 -1.08
N ILE A 166 -9.25 -28.02 -0.24
CA ILE A 166 -7.86 -27.81 -0.68
C ILE A 166 -7.37 -29.01 -1.50
N GLU A 167 -7.66 -30.23 -1.06
CA GLU A 167 -7.32 -31.45 -1.77
C GLU A 167 -8.03 -31.53 -3.13
N SER A 168 -9.34 -31.26 -3.17
CA SER A 168 -10.11 -31.21 -4.41
C SER A 168 -9.60 -30.14 -5.38
N ALA A 169 -9.17 -28.98 -4.86
CA ALA A 169 -8.55 -27.93 -5.67
C ALA A 169 -7.18 -28.35 -6.21
N LYS A 170 -6.36 -29.07 -5.43
CA LYS A 170 -5.07 -29.63 -5.89
C LYS A 170 -5.24 -30.70 -6.95
N GLU A 171 -6.30 -31.51 -6.86
CA GLU A 171 -6.60 -32.52 -7.89
C GLU A 171 -7.03 -31.89 -9.20
N LEU A 172 -7.86 -30.84 -9.17
CA LEU A 172 -8.27 -30.10 -10.37
C LEU A 172 -7.08 -29.46 -11.09
N LEU A 173 -6.12 -28.89 -10.35
CA LEU A 173 -4.89 -28.31 -10.92
C LEU A 173 -3.93 -29.35 -11.50
N LYS A 174 -4.08 -30.63 -11.16
CA LYS A 174 -3.29 -31.73 -11.75
C LYS A 174 -3.97 -32.34 -12.98
N GLN A 175 -5.24 -32.03 -13.21
CA GLN A 175 -6.06 -32.58 -14.29
C GLN A 175 -6.27 -31.61 -15.46
N GLY A 176 -5.99 -30.31 -15.27
CA GLY A 176 -5.93 -29.29 -16.33
C GLY A 176 -4.49 -28.96 -16.68
#